data_AF-A0A8J6T718-F1
#
_entry.id   AF-A0A8J6T718-F1
#
_cell.length_a   1.000
_cell.length_b   1.000
_cell.length_c   1.000
_cell.angle_alpha   90.00
_cell.angle_beta   90.00
_cell.angle_gamma   90.00
#
_symmetry.space_group_name_H-M   'P 1'
#
loop_
_entity.id
_entity.type
_entity.pdbx_description
1 polymer ?
#
loop_
_entity_poly.entity_id
_entity_poly.type
_entity_poly.pdbx_seq_one_letter_code
_entity_poly.pdbx_strand_id
1 'polypeptide(L)'
;MTIQITLEQRQFRLSPTERSLAKASGSRDAVRHRLQSQLYSRQIPYNPADSVSIEEYSLEWMVRKYSEQLIYQPLEEMQYWFTYSSGVFLEPGYPPLFYSRTAKQSVSANKSAVAGVGEGIAGYLMQQCYRAHKLARPNHDYPDIVMEGNGNTYLVESKATASSPREIQKVLKKELVDMAIHTATCAGLDTRPVIGVLMGTALVDESHYHCCITEVRV
;
A
#
# COMPACT_ATOMS: atom_id res chain seq x y z
N MET A 1 -10.36 13.10 -14.46
CA MET A 1 -10.22 13.77 -13.14
C MET A 1 -8.75 13.78 -12.71
N THR A 2 -8.34 14.67 -11.79
CA THR A 2 -7.01 14.63 -11.16
C THR A 2 -7.16 14.21 -9.72
N ILE A 3 -6.36 13.24 -9.28
CA ILE A 3 -6.36 12.69 -7.92
C ILE A 3 -5.11 13.22 -7.21
N GLN A 4 -5.30 13.84 -6.06
CA GLN A 4 -4.25 14.31 -5.16
C GLN A 4 -3.89 13.21 -4.16
N ILE A 5 -2.60 12.95 -4.01
CA ILE A 5 -2.08 11.93 -3.10
C ILE A 5 -1.21 12.64 -2.06
N THR A 6 -1.70 12.74 -0.82
CA THR A 6 -0.90 13.23 0.30
C THR A 6 0.03 12.13 0.78
N LEU A 7 1.31 12.45 0.98
CA LEU A 7 2.32 11.49 1.38
C LEU A 7 2.75 11.70 2.83
N GLU A 8 2.94 10.58 3.53
CA GLU A 8 3.64 10.55 4.80
C GLU A 8 4.68 9.44 4.77
N GLN A 9 5.87 9.69 5.30
CA GLN A 9 6.99 8.76 5.20
C GLN A 9 7.66 8.54 6.55
N ARG A 10 8.19 7.33 6.74
CA ARG A 10 9.09 7.01 7.84
C ARG A 10 10.12 5.96 7.42
N GLN A 11 11.23 5.92 8.14
CA GLN A 11 12.31 4.99 7.85
C GLN A 11 12.69 4.18 9.10
N PHE A 12 12.71 2.86 8.94
CA PHE A 12 13.26 1.91 9.90
C PHE A 12 14.62 1.43 9.42
N ARG A 13 15.67 1.81 10.15
CA ARG A 13 16.98 1.18 10.00
C ARG A 13 17.12 0.09 11.06
N LEU A 14 17.26 -1.15 10.62
CA LEU A 14 17.46 -2.30 11.49
C LEU A 14 18.88 -2.22 12.08
N SER A 15 18.96 -2.32 13.40
CA SER A 15 20.22 -2.50 14.12
C SER A 15 20.81 -3.89 13.82
N PRO A 16 22.12 -4.11 14.07
CA PRO A 16 22.74 -5.43 13.85
C PRO A 16 22.03 -6.57 14.59
N THR A 17 21.49 -6.29 15.78
CA THR A 17 20.71 -7.24 16.57
C THR A 17 19.36 -7.54 15.93
N GLU A 18 18.59 -6.52 15.53
CA GLU A 18 17.31 -6.69 14.82
C GLU A 18 17.50 -7.41 13.49
N ARG A 19 18.57 -7.10 12.73
CA ARG A 19 18.92 -7.79 11.48
C ARG A 19 19.16 -9.28 11.71
N SER A 20 19.91 -9.62 12.77
CA SER A 20 20.20 -11.02 13.12
C SER A 20 18.93 -11.76 13.55
N LEU A 21 18.08 -11.10 14.34
CA LEU A 21 16.77 -11.64 14.74
C LEU A 21 15.84 -11.83 13.53
N ALA A 22 15.79 -10.87 12.61
CA ALA A 22 14.99 -10.93 11.39
C ALA A 22 15.40 -12.12 10.52
N LYS A 23 16.70 -12.32 10.28
CA LYS A 23 17.21 -13.50 9.56
C LYS A 23 16.87 -14.82 10.26
N ALA A 24 16.95 -14.86 11.60
CA ALA A 24 16.64 -16.07 12.36
C ALA A 24 15.12 -16.36 12.48
N SER A 25 14.28 -15.33 12.36
CA SER A 25 12.83 -15.42 12.56
C SER A 25 12.11 -16.26 11.50
N GLY A 26 12.72 -16.48 10.33
CA GLY A 26 12.16 -17.36 9.30
C GLY A 26 12.03 -18.84 9.72
N SER A 27 12.62 -19.24 10.86
CA SER A 27 12.63 -20.63 11.33
C SER A 27 12.06 -20.85 12.74
N ARG A 28 11.77 -19.78 13.50
CA ARG A 28 11.40 -19.87 14.93
C ARG A 28 10.43 -18.76 15.36
N ASP A 29 9.20 -19.14 15.71
CA ASP A 29 8.14 -18.21 16.13
C ASP A 29 8.50 -17.37 17.37
N ALA A 30 9.21 -17.95 18.34
CA ALA A 30 9.67 -17.23 19.53
C ALA A 30 10.58 -16.04 19.19
N VAL A 31 11.39 -16.17 18.12
CA VAL A 31 12.29 -15.10 17.66
C VAL A 31 11.49 -14.00 16.96
N ARG A 32 10.46 -14.39 16.18
CA ARG A 32 9.52 -13.46 15.54
C ARG A 32 8.82 -12.57 16.56
N HIS A 33 8.31 -13.14 17.65
CA HIS A 33 7.69 -12.35 18.72
C HIS A 33 8.65 -11.34 19.35
N ARG A 34 9.91 -11.75 19.60
CA ARG A 34 10.93 -10.85 20.14
C ARG A 34 11.24 -9.69 19.19
N LEU A 35 11.37 -9.98 17.89
CA LEU A 35 11.57 -8.95 16.86
C LEU A 35 10.38 -7.99 16.82
N GLN A 36 9.15 -8.51 16.83
CA GLN A 36 7.93 -7.72 16.84
C GLN A 36 7.89 -6.76 18.03
N SER A 37 8.18 -7.24 19.24
CA SER A 37 8.23 -6.38 20.44
C SER A 37 9.25 -5.26 20.30
N GLN A 38 10.45 -5.55 19.77
CA GLN A 38 11.49 -4.54 19.57
C GLN A 38 11.07 -3.49 18.54
N LEU A 39 10.58 -3.91 17.37
CA LEU A 39 10.15 -2.97 16.33
C LEU A 39 8.97 -2.11 16.80
N TYR A 40 8.03 -2.67 17.54
CA TYR A 40 6.86 -1.92 18.02
C TYR A 40 7.20 -0.92 19.13
N SER A 41 8.25 -1.16 19.90
CA SER A 41 8.73 -0.21 20.92
C SER A 41 9.36 1.05 20.31
N ARG A 42 9.84 1.02 19.05
CA ARG A 42 10.62 2.12 18.46
C ARG A 42 9.80 3.36 18.08
N GLN A 43 8.47 3.35 18.22
CA GLN A 43 7.53 4.47 17.99
C GLN A 43 8.01 5.54 16.97
N ILE A 44 8.44 5.11 15.78
CA ILE A 44 8.90 6.05 14.75
C ILE A 44 7.67 6.70 14.11
N PRO A 45 7.48 8.03 14.26
CA PRO A 45 6.35 8.73 13.68
C PRO A 45 6.47 8.81 12.17
N TYR A 46 5.33 8.95 11.50
CA TYR A 46 5.27 9.34 10.10
C TYR A 46 5.47 10.85 9.99
N ASN A 47 6.35 11.27 9.09
CA ASN A 47 6.58 12.67 8.78
C ASN A 47 5.86 13.02 7.47
N PRO A 48 5.21 14.19 7.39
CA PRO A 48 4.63 14.67 6.13
C PRO A 48 5.69 14.77 5.04
N ALA A 49 5.31 14.37 3.82
CA ALA A 49 6.11 14.49 2.61
C ALA A 49 5.29 15.20 1.52
N ASP A 50 5.96 15.57 0.42
CA ASP A 50 5.32 16.30 -0.68
C ASP A 50 4.15 15.51 -1.28
N SER A 51 3.03 16.19 -1.51
CA SER A 51 1.89 15.60 -2.22
C SER A 51 2.19 15.45 -3.71
N VAL A 52 1.66 14.40 -4.31
CA VAL A 52 1.78 14.15 -5.75
C VAL A 52 0.39 14.07 -6.36
N SER A 53 0.23 14.55 -7.59
CA SER A 53 -1.01 14.42 -8.34
C SER A 53 -0.88 13.40 -9.46
N ILE A 54 -1.93 12.62 -9.68
CA ILE A 54 -2.03 11.67 -10.78
C ILE A 54 -3.32 11.91 -11.57
N GLU A 55 -3.24 11.86 -12.88
CA GLU A 55 -4.44 11.83 -13.73
C GLU A 55 -5.11 10.45 -13.63
N GLU A 56 -6.44 10.45 -13.59
CA GLU A 56 -7.26 9.23 -13.49
C GLU A 56 -6.91 8.18 -14.55
N TYR A 57 -6.78 8.58 -15.82
CA TYR A 57 -6.36 7.68 -16.90
C TYR A 57 -4.98 7.06 -16.65
N SER A 58 -4.04 7.85 -16.09
CA SER A 58 -2.73 7.33 -15.71
C SER A 58 -2.85 6.32 -14.58
N LEU A 59 -3.73 6.57 -13.60
CA LEU A 59 -4.01 5.61 -12.53
C LEU A 59 -4.60 4.30 -13.07
N GLU A 60 -5.56 4.34 -14.00
CA GLU A 60 -6.10 3.13 -14.65
C GLU A 60 -5.00 2.29 -15.29
N TRP A 61 -4.07 2.93 -16.01
CA TRP A 61 -2.92 2.25 -16.58
C TRP A 61 -2.00 1.65 -15.52
N MET A 62 -1.79 2.36 -14.41
CA MET A 62 -0.99 1.86 -13.30
C MET A 62 -1.65 0.64 -12.64
N VAL A 63 -2.96 0.66 -12.43
CA VAL A 63 -3.69 -0.51 -11.90
C VAL A 63 -3.55 -1.70 -12.85
N ARG A 64 -3.73 -1.50 -14.16
CA ARG A 64 -3.53 -2.59 -15.15
C ARG A 64 -2.10 -3.14 -15.16
N LYS A 65 -1.10 -2.29 -14.94
CA LYS A 65 0.32 -2.67 -14.99
C LYS A 65 0.81 -3.33 -13.69
N TYR A 66 0.27 -2.91 -12.55
CA TYR A 66 0.76 -3.24 -11.22
C TYR A 66 -0.26 -3.95 -10.35
N SER A 67 -1.44 -4.29 -10.82
CA SER A 67 -2.33 -5.16 -10.07
C SER A 67 -2.10 -6.63 -10.39
N GLU A 68 -2.27 -7.49 -9.39
CA GLU A 68 -2.17 -8.95 -9.55
C GLU A 68 -3.42 -9.49 -10.23
N GLN A 69 -4.56 -8.90 -9.88
CA GLN A 69 -5.86 -9.31 -10.37
C GLN A 69 -6.30 -8.44 -11.53
N LEU A 70 -6.92 -9.07 -12.53
CA LEU A 70 -7.63 -8.34 -13.55
C LEU A 70 -8.94 -7.80 -12.95
N ILE A 71 -8.94 -6.52 -12.60
CA ILE A 71 -10.12 -5.84 -12.03
C ILE A 71 -10.79 -5.03 -13.12
N TYR A 72 -12.08 -5.28 -13.31
CA TYR A 72 -12.90 -4.51 -14.24
C TYR A 72 -13.27 -3.17 -13.61
N GLN A 73 -12.95 -2.07 -14.30
CA GLN A 73 -13.31 -0.68 -13.93
C GLN A 73 -13.13 -0.34 -12.43
N PRO A 74 -11.91 -0.49 -11.86
CA PRO A 74 -11.68 -0.31 -10.43
C PRO A 74 -11.99 1.11 -9.92
N LEU A 75 -11.79 2.14 -10.74
CA LEU A 75 -12.06 3.53 -10.34
C LEU A 75 -13.57 3.85 -10.34
N GLU A 76 -14.32 3.33 -11.31
CA GLU A 76 -15.78 3.50 -11.36
C GLU A 76 -16.45 2.80 -10.16
N GLU A 77 -15.98 1.61 -9.79
CA GLU A 77 -16.42 0.89 -8.58
C GLU A 77 -16.16 1.72 -7.31
N MET A 78 -15.00 2.37 -7.22
CA MET A 78 -14.68 3.24 -6.10
C MET A 78 -15.51 4.53 -6.11
N GLN A 79 -15.78 5.10 -7.28
CA GLN A 79 -16.64 6.27 -7.44
C GLN A 79 -18.06 5.96 -6.97
N TYR A 80 -18.61 4.83 -7.40
CA TYR A 80 -19.91 4.35 -6.95
C TYR A 80 -19.93 4.19 -5.42
N TRP A 81 -18.88 3.62 -4.83
CA TRP A 81 -18.75 3.51 -3.38
C TRP A 81 -18.73 4.87 -2.67
N PHE A 82 -17.95 5.83 -3.17
CA PHE A 82 -17.87 7.16 -2.56
C PHE A 82 -19.21 7.89 -2.62
N THR A 83 -19.86 7.86 -3.78
CA THR A 83 -21.22 8.38 -3.97
C THR A 83 -22.19 7.71 -2.97
N TYR A 84 -22.18 6.38 -2.87
CA TYR A 84 -23.00 5.64 -1.91
C TYR A 84 -22.73 6.04 -0.46
N SER A 85 -21.45 6.14 -0.08
CA SER A 85 -21.01 6.47 1.28
C SER A 85 -21.39 7.89 1.70
N SER A 86 -21.49 8.82 0.74
CA SER A 86 -21.93 10.20 0.96
C SER A 86 -23.44 10.35 1.26
N GLY A 87 -24.21 9.25 1.15
CA GLY A 87 -25.65 9.22 1.43
C GLY A 87 -26.54 9.24 0.19
N VAL A 88 -25.93 9.14 -0.99
CA VAL A 88 -26.60 9.20 -2.29
C VAL A 88 -26.59 7.79 -2.91
N PHE A 89 -27.74 7.19 -3.23
CA PHE A 89 -27.76 5.85 -3.81
C PHE A 89 -28.58 5.76 -5.10
N LEU A 90 -28.15 4.85 -5.99
CA LEU A 90 -28.90 4.45 -7.18
C LEU A 90 -29.83 3.29 -6.80
N GLU A 91 -31.13 3.45 -7.07
CA GLU A 91 -32.10 2.38 -6.88
C GLU A 91 -32.06 1.42 -8.10
N PRO A 92 -31.78 0.11 -7.91
CA PRO A 92 -31.74 -0.82 -9.02
C PRO A 92 -33.08 -0.86 -9.78
N GLY A 93 -33.04 -0.67 -11.10
CA GLY A 93 -34.23 -0.74 -11.96
C GLY A 93 -34.87 0.61 -12.32
N TYR A 94 -34.36 1.73 -11.79
CA TYR A 94 -34.78 3.07 -12.17
C TYR A 94 -33.73 3.77 -13.04
N PRO A 95 -34.12 4.80 -13.83
CA PRO A 95 -33.16 5.70 -14.50
C PRO A 95 -32.16 6.25 -13.47
N PRO A 96 -30.95 6.69 -13.87
CA PRO A 96 -29.90 7.17 -12.98
C PRO A 96 -30.26 8.51 -12.33
N LEU A 97 -31.27 8.47 -11.47
CA LEU A 97 -31.67 9.53 -10.57
C LEU A 97 -31.16 9.13 -9.19
N PHE A 98 -30.50 10.06 -8.53
CA PHE A 98 -29.95 9.84 -7.21
C PHE A 98 -31.03 10.01 -6.15
N TYR A 99 -31.21 8.99 -5.31
CA TYR A 99 -32.18 9.01 -4.22
C TYR A 99 -31.48 9.21 -2.88
N SER A 100 -32.10 9.98 -1.99
CA SER A 100 -31.64 10.14 -0.60
C SER A 100 -31.85 8.84 0.16
N ARG A 101 -30.79 8.32 0.78
CA ARG A 101 -30.81 7.05 1.52
C ARG A 101 -31.79 7.07 2.69
N THR A 102 -32.92 6.36 2.55
CA THR A 102 -33.93 6.18 3.63
C THR A 102 -33.67 4.95 4.50
N ALA A 103 -32.95 3.93 4.00
CA ALA A 103 -32.63 2.70 4.73
C ALA A 103 -31.11 2.41 4.77
N LYS A 104 -30.59 2.06 5.95
CA LYS A 104 -29.17 1.68 6.15
C LYS A 104 -28.91 0.23 5.67
N GLN A 105 -28.77 0.00 4.37
CA GLN A 105 -28.09 -1.21 3.90
C GLN A 105 -26.58 -1.08 4.07
N SER A 106 -25.92 -2.05 4.71
CA SER A 106 -24.46 -2.03 4.86
C SER A 106 -23.78 -2.52 3.58
N VAL A 107 -23.74 -1.68 2.55
CA VAL A 107 -22.85 -1.91 1.41
C VAL A 107 -21.43 -1.67 1.88
N SER A 108 -20.47 -2.48 1.43
CA SER A 108 -19.04 -2.31 1.69
C SER A 108 -18.30 -2.06 0.38
N ALA A 109 -17.22 -1.28 0.43
CA ALA A 109 -16.35 -1.08 -0.72
C ALA A 109 -15.87 -2.41 -1.32
N ASN A 110 -15.76 -2.46 -2.65
CA ASN A 110 -15.21 -3.59 -3.37
C ASN A 110 -13.72 -3.77 -3.02
N LYS A 111 -13.41 -4.84 -2.28
CA LYS A 111 -12.05 -5.07 -1.74
C LYS A 111 -11.01 -5.24 -2.84
N SER A 112 -11.37 -5.89 -3.95
CA SER A 112 -10.46 -6.07 -5.08
C SER A 112 -10.17 -4.73 -5.76
N ALA A 113 -11.19 -3.88 -5.95
CA ALA A 113 -10.98 -2.53 -6.48
C ALA A 113 -10.07 -1.69 -5.57
N VAL A 114 -10.32 -1.70 -4.25
CA VAL A 114 -9.47 -1.01 -3.28
C VAL A 114 -8.03 -1.50 -3.35
N ALA A 115 -7.81 -2.82 -3.37
CA ALA A 115 -6.48 -3.41 -3.44
C ALA A 115 -5.77 -3.04 -4.75
N GLY A 116 -6.43 -3.20 -5.91
CA GLY A 116 -5.84 -2.87 -7.19
C GLY A 116 -5.48 -1.40 -7.35
N VAL A 117 -6.32 -0.49 -6.85
CA VAL A 117 -5.99 0.94 -6.79
C VAL A 117 -4.77 1.17 -5.90
N GLY A 118 -4.71 0.54 -4.73
CA GLY A 118 -3.55 0.58 -3.84
C GLY A 118 -2.25 0.14 -4.51
N GLU A 119 -2.27 -0.99 -5.20
CA GLU A 119 -1.13 -1.53 -5.94
C GLU A 119 -0.71 -0.60 -7.09
N GLY A 120 -1.68 -0.03 -7.82
CA GLY A 120 -1.44 0.96 -8.87
C GLY A 120 -0.77 2.23 -8.34
N ILE A 121 -1.26 2.76 -7.20
CA ILE A 121 -0.65 3.89 -6.51
C ILE A 121 0.76 3.54 -6.03
N ALA A 122 0.98 2.33 -5.52
CA ALA A 122 2.30 1.88 -5.12
C ALA A 122 3.30 1.86 -6.28
N GLY A 123 2.91 1.26 -7.41
CA GLY A 123 3.72 1.27 -8.62
C GLY A 123 4.02 2.69 -9.12
N TYR A 124 3.02 3.58 -9.09
CA TYR A 124 3.19 4.99 -9.49
C TYR A 124 4.18 5.74 -8.59
N LEU A 125 4.00 5.68 -7.27
CA LEU A 125 4.84 6.39 -6.31
C LEU A 125 6.28 5.85 -6.33
N MET A 126 6.47 4.54 -6.54
CA MET A 126 7.80 3.98 -6.75
C MET A 126 8.49 4.52 -8.02
N GLN A 127 7.75 4.74 -9.10
CA GLN A 127 8.29 5.38 -10.29
C GLN A 127 8.62 6.86 -10.07
N GLN A 128 7.73 7.60 -9.41
CA GLN A 128 7.89 9.05 -9.23
C GLN A 128 8.90 9.41 -8.13
N CYS A 129 8.72 8.88 -6.93
CA CYS A 129 9.53 9.25 -5.76
C CYS A 129 10.88 8.53 -5.74
N TYR A 130 10.91 7.26 -6.16
CA TYR A 130 12.11 6.42 -6.05
C TYR A 130 12.85 6.25 -7.38
N ARG A 131 12.30 6.78 -8.49
CA ARG A 131 12.80 6.56 -9.86
C ARG A 131 13.00 5.07 -10.15
N ALA A 132 12.14 4.24 -9.57
CA ALA A 132 12.26 2.80 -9.65
C ALA A 132 11.44 2.24 -10.81
N HIS A 133 11.92 1.20 -11.46
CA HIS A 133 11.21 0.48 -12.51
C HIS A 133 10.93 -0.96 -12.08
N LYS A 134 9.82 -1.52 -12.53
CA LYS A 134 9.40 -2.88 -12.20
C LYS A 134 10.38 -3.89 -12.79
N LEU A 135 10.90 -4.79 -11.96
CA LEU A 135 11.68 -5.96 -12.38
C LEU A 135 10.79 -7.19 -12.46
N ALA A 136 10.06 -7.47 -11.38
CA ALA A 136 9.23 -8.66 -11.27
C ALA A 136 7.99 -8.39 -10.43
N ARG A 137 6.98 -9.23 -10.65
CA ARG A 137 5.79 -9.34 -9.80
C ARG A 137 5.68 -10.79 -9.35
N PRO A 138 6.07 -11.12 -8.10
CA PRO A 138 5.77 -12.43 -7.53
C PRO A 138 4.25 -12.69 -7.58
N ASN A 139 3.85 -13.93 -7.92
CA ASN A 139 2.45 -14.30 -8.01
C ASN A 139 2.06 -15.07 -6.76
N HIS A 140 1.00 -14.64 -6.06
CA HIS A 140 0.54 -15.23 -4.80
C HIS A 140 1.64 -15.35 -3.72
N ASP A 141 2.64 -14.46 -3.72
CA ASP A 141 3.78 -14.50 -2.82
C ASP A 141 4.23 -13.09 -2.40
N TYR A 142 5.01 -13.00 -1.33
CA TYR A 142 5.52 -11.74 -0.78
C TYR A 142 6.92 -11.43 -1.35
N PRO A 143 7.21 -10.20 -1.81
CA PRO A 143 6.35 -9.00 -1.82
C PRO A 143 5.49 -8.87 -3.08
N ASP A 144 4.51 -7.96 -3.07
CA ASP A 144 3.68 -7.66 -4.26
C ASP A 144 4.49 -7.29 -5.52
N ILE A 145 5.57 -6.49 -5.37
CA ILE A 145 6.36 -5.99 -6.51
C ILE A 145 7.85 -5.94 -6.14
N VAL A 146 8.72 -6.36 -7.06
CA VAL A 146 10.17 -6.13 -6.98
C VAL A 146 10.56 -5.07 -8.01
N MET A 147 11.27 -4.03 -7.57
CA MET A 147 11.65 -2.89 -8.41
C MET A 147 13.12 -2.54 -8.25
N GLU A 148 13.68 -1.83 -9.22
CA GLU A 148 15.06 -1.32 -9.18
C GLU A 148 15.08 0.19 -9.45
N GLY A 149 15.87 0.93 -8.69
CA GLY A 149 16.10 2.35 -8.95
C GLY A 149 17.19 2.95 -8.06
N ASN A 150 17.94 3.91 -8.59
CA ASN A 150 19.01 4.62 -7.87
C ASN A 150 20.04 3.68 -7.22
N GLY A 151 20.38 2.57 -7.88
CA GLY A 151 21.34 1.58 -7.39
C GLY A 151 20.83 0.69 -6.26
N ASN A 152 19.53 0.69 -5.95
CA ASN A 152 18.92 -0.16 -4.94
C ASN A 152 17.89 -1.11 -5.56
N THR A 153 17.69 -2.24 -4.88
CA THR A 153 16.58 -3.15 -5.13
C THR A 153 15.50 -2.93 -4.08
N TYR A 154 14.26 -2.73 -4.51
CA TYR A 154 13.12 -2.47 -3.65
C TYR A 154 12.19 -3.68 -3.61
N LEU A 155 11.87 -4.14 -2.40
CA LEU A 155 10.81 -5.11 -2.12
C LEU A 155 9.58 -4.33 -1.70
N VAL A 156 8.59 -4.20 -2.58
CA VAL A 156 7.45 -3.30 -2.38
C VAL A 156 6.22 -4.13 -2.04
N GLU A 157 5.68 -3.91 -0.85
CA GLU A 157 4.43 -4.50 -0.39
C GLU A 157 3.40 -3.38 -0.23
N SER A 158 2.22 -3.58 -0.81
CA SER A 158 1.16 -2.60 -0.85
C SER A 158 -0.06 -3.08 -0.06
N LYS A 159 -0.71 -2.16 0.65
CA LYS A 159 -2.00 -2.38 1.32
C LYS A 159 -2.90 -1.20 1.05
N ALA A 160 -4.20 -1.43 0.95
CA ALA A 160 -5.15 -0.35 0.77
C ALA A 160 -6.42 -0.50 1.58
N THR A 161 -7.08 0.63 1.84
CA THR A 161 -8.35 0.70 2.55
C THR A 161 -9.19 1.87 2.05
N ALA A 162 -10.51 1.74 2.08
CA ALA A 162 -11.46 2.83 1.89
C ALA A 162 -11.97 3.41 3.24
N SER A 163 -11.32 3.06 4.37
CA SER A 163 -11.77 3.46 5.71
C SER A 163 -11.17 4.78 6.19
N SER A 164 -9.87 4.80 6.52
CA SER A 164 -9.19 6.03 6.97
C SER A 164 -7.66 5.91 6.95
N PRO A 165 -6.92 7.04 6.93
CA PRO A 165 -5.47 7.06 7.09
C PRO A 165 -4.96 6.38 8.37
N ARG A 166 -5.72 6.48 9.47
CA ARG A 166 -5.34 5.84 10.75
C ARG A 166 -5.43 4.33 10.69
N GLU A 167 -6.44 3.79 9.99
CA GLU A 167 -6.58 2.34 9.82
C GLU A 167 -5.46 1.78 8.95
N ILE A 168 -5.06 2.47 7.87
CA ILE A 168 -3.97 1.96 7.03
C ILE A 168 -2.62 1.97 7.77
N GLN A 169 -2.35 2.97 8.62
CA GLN A 169 -1.15 2.96 9.47
C GLN A 169 -1.11 1.78 10.45
N LYS A 170 -2.27 1.36 10.99
CA LYS A 170 -2.36 0.16 11.84
C LYS A 170 -2.06 -1.10 11.05
N VAL A 171 -2.54 -1.21 9.82
CA VAL A 171 -2.24 -2.33 8.92
C VAL A 171 -0.74 -2.37 8.64
N LEU A 172 -0.13 -1.26 8.22
CA LEU A 172 1.32 -1.21 7.96
C LEU A 172 2.16 -1.53 9.19
N LYS A 173 1.69 -1.19 10.40
CA LYS A 173 2.37 -1.60 11.64
C LYS A 173 2.40 -3.12 11.80
N LYS A 174 1.33 -3.83 11.42
CA LYS A 174 1.28 -5.31 11.47
C LYS A 174 2.23 -5.95 10.47
N GLU A 175 2.29 -5.40 9.25
CA GLU A 175 3.15 -5.90 8.16
C GLU A 175 4.64 -5.61 8.37
N LEU A 176 4.99 -4.68 9.27
CA LEU A 176 6.37 -4.25 9.50
C LEU A 176 7.33 -5.41 9.83
N VAL A 177 6.85 -6.40 10.58
CA VAL A 177 7.67 -7.55 10.97
C VAL A 177 8.01 -8.41 9.76
N ASP A 178 7.02 -8.71 8.92
CA ASP A 178 7.21 -9.49 7.70
C ASP A 178 8.14 -8.79 6.73
N MET A 179 7.93 -7.48 6.50
CA MET A 179 8.85 -6.71 5.66
C MET A 179 10.29 -6.72 6.21
N ALA A 180 10.47 -6.57 7.52
CA ALA A 180 11.81 -6.62 8.12
C ALA A 180 12.49 -7.97 7.93
N ILE A 181 11.75 -9.07 8.06
CA ILE A 181 12.26 -10.44 7.83
C ILE A 181 12.66 -10.62 6.37
N HIS A 182 11.77 -10.29 5.43
CA HIS A 182 12.04 -10.44 4.00
C HIS A 182 13.23 -9.57 3.57
N THR A 183 13.25 -8.30 3.95
CA THR A 183 14.36 -7.39 3.61
C THR A 183 15.69 -7.89 4.17
N ALA A 184 15.73 -8.31 5.44
CA ALA A 184 16.96 -8.78 6.06
C ALA A 184 17.49 -10.09 5.44
N THR A 185 16.58 -10.97 5.02
CA THR A 185 16.92 -12.26 4.39
C THR A 185 17.41 -12.04 2.96
N CYS A 186 16.75 -11.16 2.19
CA CYS A 186 17.13 -10.84 0.81
C CYS A 186 18.37 -9.95 0.69
N ALA A 187 18.78 -9.25 1.76
CA ALA A 187 19.91 -8.33 1.73
C ALA A 187 21.28 -8.94 1.35
N GLY A 188 21.40 -10.27 1.29
CA GLY A 188 22.60 -10.96 0.80
C GLY A 188 22.44 -11.63 -0.57
N LEU A 189 21.26 -11.53 -1.20
CA LEU A 189 20.96 -12.17 -2.48
C LEU A 189 21.23 -11.27 -3.69
N ASP A 190 21.27 -9.95 -3.47
CA ASP A 190 21.57 -8.95 -4.49
C ASP A 190 22.88 -8.24 -4.12
N THR A 191 23.64 -7.81 -5.13
CA THR A 191 24.84 -6.99 -4.93
C THR A 191 24.47 -5.55 -4.58
N ARG A 192 23.27 -5.11 -4.93
CA ARG A 192 22.70 -3.80 -4.59
C ARG A 192 22.10 -3.83 -3.18
N PRO A 193 22.06 -2.69 -2.46
CA PRO A 193 21.32 -2.60 -1.22
C PRO A 193 19.84 -2.92 -1.45
N VAL A 194 19.31 -3.83 -0.63
CA VAL A 194 17.90 -4.20 -0.63
C VAL A 194 17.15 -3.35 0.40
N ILE A 195 16.07 -2.71 -0.05
CA ILE A 195 15.21 -1.85 0.77
C ILE A 195 13.78 -2.41 0.72
N GLY A 196 13.21 -2.70 1.88
CA GLY A 196 11.80 -3.03 1.99
C GLY A 196 10.97 -1.76 1.98
N VAL A 197 9.89 -1.73 1.22
CA VAL A 197 8.98 -0.58 1.12
C VAL A 197 7.57 -1.07 1.39
N LEU A 198 7.03 -0.73 2.55
CA LEU A 198 5.63 -0.93 2.89
C LEU A 198 4.84 0.33 2.52
N MET A 199 3.88 0.18 1.61
CA MET A 199 3.07 1.28 1.13
C MET A 199 1.60 1.05 1.47
N GLY A 200 1.00 1.99 2.19
CA GLY A 200 -0.38 1.92 2.63
C GLY A 200 -1.19 3.06 2.07
N THR A 201 -2.18 2.76 1.23
CA THR A 201 -3.07 3.76 0.62
C THR A 201 -4.45 3.77 1.29
N ALA A 202 -4.88 4.92 1.78
CA ALA A 202 -6.26 5.17 2.18
C ALA A 202 -6.95 6.00 1.10
N LEU A 203 -8.01 5.44 0.51
CA LEU A 203 -8.86 6.12 -0.47
C LEU A 203 -9.90 6.94 0.30
N VAL A 204 -9.71 8.26 0.41
CA VAL A 204 -10.53 9.13 1.27
C VAL A 204 -11.79 9.58 0.55
N ASP A 205 -11.64 10.07 -0.68
CA ASP A 205 -12.72 10.42 -1.59
C ASP A 205 -12.28 10.20 -3.05
N GLU A 206 -13.12 10.57 -4.02
CA GLU A 206 -12.88 10.39 -5.45
C GLU A 206 -11.60 11.07 -5.95
N SER A 207 -11.17 12.13 -5.28
CA SER A 207 -10.09 13.03 -5.70
C SER A 207 -8.92 13.13 -4.71
N HIS A 208 -9.05 12.61 -3.48
CA HIS A 208 -8.01 12.68 -2.46
C HIS A 208 -7.70 11.30 -1.88
N TYR A 209 -6.46 10.87 -2.04
CA TYR A 209 -5.91 9.68 -1.40
C TYR A 209 -4.80 10.07 -0.42
N HIS A 210 -4.61 9.25 0.59
CA HIS A 210 -3.52 9.40 1.57
C HIS A 210 -2.63 8.17 1.52
N CYS A 211 -1.31 8.37 1.37
CA CYS A 211 -0.37 7.27 1.26
C CYS A 211 0.72 7.36 2.34
N CYS A 212 0.83 6.29 3.12
CA CYS A 212 1.85 6.11 4.15
C CYS A 212 2.95 5.19 3.61
N ILE A 213 4.20 5.64 3.62
CA ILE A 213 5.34 4.86 3.15
C ILE A 213 6.25 4.53 4.34
N THR A 214 6.61 3.27 4.50
CA THR A 214 7.58 2.80 5.49
C THR A 214 8.72 2.09 4.80
N GLU A 215 9.89 2.70 4.85
CA GLU A 215 11.12 2.07 4.38
C GLU A 215 11.75 1.23 5.47
N VAL A 216 12.20 0.03 5.14
CA VAL A 216 12.98 -0.85 6.01
C VAL A 216 14.34 -1.07 5.38
N ARG A 217 15.40 -0.71 6.11
CA ARG A 217 16.80 -0.77 5.65
C ARG A 217 17.63 -1.63 6.61
N VAL A 218 18.58 -2.38 6.06
CA VAL A 218 19.38 -3.40 6.77
C VAL A 218 20.86 -3.06 6.85
#